data_AF-A0A7V0NQM8-F1
#
_entry.id   AF-A0A7V0NQM8-F1
#
_cell.length_a   1.000
_cell.length_b   1.000
_cell.length_c   1.000
_cell.angle_alpha   90.00
_cell.angle_beta   90.00
_cell.angle_gamma   90.00
#
_symmetry.space_group_name_H-M   'P 1'
#
loop_
_entity.id
_entity.type
_entity.pdbx_description
1 polymer ?
#
loop_
_entity_poly.entity_id
_entity_poly.type
_entity_poly.pdbx_seq_one_letter_code
_entity_poly.pdbx_strand_id
1 'polypeptide(L)'
;MKKRIIKVKDSEISIYSHNQEDYISLTDMVRSFEDGSVLIEKWLRNKNTIEFIGIWEQLNNPGFNSPEFEGIKSEAGLNHFTLSVKKWIEKTNAVGMLAKAGRYGSGTYAHKDIAFEFGSWLSPEFCTPALFYTQAFEKNLDNAMRVMRGEIDLSEKYGM
;
A
#
# COMPACT_ATOMS: atom_id res chain seq x y z
N MET A 1 -0.31 2.57 -18.32
CA MET A 1 0.52 2.18 -17.15
C MET A 1 1.41 3.35 -16.77
N LYS A 2 1.22 3.95 -15.60
CA LYS A 2 2.12 5.01 -15.10
C LYS A 2 2.69 4.54 -13.77
N LYS A 3 3.98 4.20 -13.76
CA LYS A 3 4.75 3.97 -12.53
C LYS A 3 5.10 5.34 -11.96
N ARG A 4 4.63 5.65 -10.76
CA ARG A 4 5.05 6.84 -10.01
C ARG A 4 6.01 6.39 -8.92
N ILE A 5 7.08 7.14 -8.67
CA ILE A 5 8.01 6.84 -7.58
C ILE A 5 7.87 7.99 -6.58
N ILE A 6 7.66 7.65 -5.32
CA ILE A 6 7.70 8.62 -4.22
C ILE A 6 8.97 8.36 -3.42
N LYS A 7 9.61 9.44 -2.97
CA LYS A 7 10.72 9.37 -2.04
C LYS A 7 10.17 9.58 -0.64
N VAL A 8 10.31 8.58 0.22
CA VAL A 8 9.96 8.67 1.63
C VAL A 8 11.26 8.51 2.41
N LYS A 9 11.75 9.60 3.01
CA LYS A 9 13.12 9.72 3.51
C LYS A 9 14.13 9.35 2.41
N ASP A 10 14.93 8.30 2.62
CA ASP A 10 15.93 7.77 1.68
C ASP A 10 15.43 6.57 0.85
N SER A 11 14.17 6.18 1.01
CA SER A 11 13.59 5.02 0.33
C SER A 11 12.71 5.45 -0.85
N GLU A 12 13.03 4.92 -2.03
CA GLU A 12 12.22 5.07 -3.24
C GLU A 12 11.12 4.00 -3.28
N ILE A 13 9.87 4.43 -3.11
CA ILE A 13 8.70 3.53 -3.11
C ILE A 13 7.97 3.64 -4.45
N SER A 14 7.84 2.51 -5.14
CA SER A 14 7.07 2.42 -6.38
C SER A 14 5.57 2.40 -6.11
N ILE A 15 4.83 3.27 -6.81
CA ILE A 15 3.37 3.28 -6.90
C ILE A 15 2.96 2.82 -8.29
N TYR A 16 2.04 1.86 -8.33
CA TYR A 16 1.43 1.28 -9.49
C TYR A 16 -0.05 1.65 -9.52
N SER A 17 -0.45 2.50 -10.46
CA SER A 17 -1.86 2.84 -10.68
C SER A 17 -2.50 1.85 -11.66
N HIS A 18 -3.56 1.16 -11.24
CA HIS A 18 -4.33 0.23 -12.08
C HIS A 18 -5.82 0.41 -11.84
N ASN A 19 -6.58 0.60 -12.91
CA ASN A 19 -8.04 0.78 -12.87
C ASN A 19 -8.51 1.84 -11.85
N GLN A 20 -7.87 3.00 -11.85
CA GLN A 20 -8.14 4.13 -10.94
C GLN A 20 -7.75 3.91 -9.47
N GLU A 21 -7.24 2.73 -9.12
CA GLU A 21 -6.72 2.45 -7.78
C GLU A 21 -5.18 2.47 -7.74
N ASP A 22 -4.65 3.00 -6.65
CA ASP A 22 -3.22 3.14 -6.42
C ASP A 22 -2.70 2.01 -5.52
N TYR A 23 -1.74 1.24 -6.04
CA TYR A 23 -1.05 0.17 -5.33
C TYR A 23 0.37 0.60 -5.00
N ILE A 24 0.79 0.39 -3.76
CA ILE A 24 2.10 0.77 -3.23
C ILE A 24 2.94 -0.49 -3.04
N SER A 25 4.22 -0.44 -3.41
CA SER A 25 5.13 -1.57 -3.23
C SER A 25 5.54 -1.73 -1.76
N LEU A 26 5.05 -2.79 -1.12
CA LEU A 26 5.46 -3.18 0.23
C LEU A 26 6.93 -3.62 0.26
N THR A 27 7.40 -4.25 -0.82
CA THR A 27 8.80 -4.68 -0.95
C THR A 27 9.76 -3.50 -0.98
N ASP A 28 9.40 -2.39 -1.63
CA ASP A 28 10.22 -1.18 -1.61
C ASP A 28 10.20 -0.53 -0.21
N MET A 29 9.07 -0.57 0.52
CA MET A 29 8.96 -0.04 1.88
C MET A 29 9.90 -0.75 2.88
N VAL A 30 10.08 -2.06 2.73
CA VAL A 30 10.95 -2.86 3.62
C VAL A 30 12.39 -3.00 3.12
N ARG A 31 12.73 -2.48 1.94
CA ARG A 31 14.07 -2.67 1.34
C ARG A 31 15.20 -2.15 2.23
N SER A 32 14.94 -1.09 3.00
CA SER A 32 15.91 -0.48 3.92
C SER A 32 16.01 -1.19 5.28
N PHE A 33 15.20 -2.20 5.55
CA PHE A 33 15.18 -2.94 6.81
C PHE A 33 15.97 -4.25 6.69
N GLU A 34 16.66 -4.67 7.75
CA GLU A 34 17.49 -5.88 7.77
C GLU A 34 16.70 -7.15 7.43
N ASP A 35 15.47 -7.27 7.94
CA ASP A 35 14.57 -8.41 7.71
C ASP A 35 13.91 -8.40 6.31
N GLY A 36 13.99 -7.29 5.57
CA GLY A 36 13.48 -7.15 4.20
C GLY A 36 12.05 -7.70 4.00
N SER A 37 11.86 -8.47 2.93
CA SER A 37 10.54 -9.05 2.57
C SER A 37 9.96 -10.01 3.61
N VAL A 38 10.76 -10.52 4.56
CA VAL A 38 10.28 -11.40 5.63
C VAL A 38 9.31 -10.65 6.55
N LEU A 39 9.46 -9.32 6.67
CA LEU A 39 8.55 -8.47 7.45
C LEU A 39 7.11 -8.53 6.93
N ILE A 40 6.91 -8.68 5.61
CA ILE A 40 5.58 -8.79 5.01
C ILE A 40 4.90 -10.09 5.44
N GLU A 41 5.66 -11.18 5.53
CA GLU A 41 5.14 -12.47 6.01
C GLU A 41 4.89 -12.44 7.53
N LYS A 42 5.75 -11.79 8.31
CA LYS A 42 5.53 -11.59 9.75
C LYS A 42 4.26 -10.78 10.02
N TRP A 43 4.01 -9.74 9.23
CA TRP A 43 2.80 -8.93 9.32
C TRP A 43 1.53 -9.75 9.03
N LEU A 44 1.55 -10.56 7.96
CA LEU A 44 0.42 -11.46 7.61
C LEU A 44 0.17 -12.61 8.60
N ARG A 45 1.03 -12.84 9.60
CA ARG A 45 0.75 -13.79 10.68
C ARG A 45 -0.17 -13.21 11.75
N ASN A 46 -0.25 -11.89 11.85
CA ASN A 46 -1.03 -11.23 12.88
C ASN A 46 -2.52 -11.33 12.58
N LYS A 47 -3.29 -11.79 13.57
CA LYS A 47 -4.74 -11.94 13.44
C LYS A 47 -5.44 -10.61 13.12
N ASN A 48 -5.02 -9.53 13.76
CA ASN A 48 -5.59 -8.19 13.53
C ASN A 48 -5.38 -7.72 12.07
N THR A 49 -4.20 -7.98 11.50
CA THR A 49 -3.88 -7.65 10.11
C THR A 49 -4.74 -8.48 9.15
N ILE A 50 -4.84 -9.79 9.36
CA ILE A 50 -5.69 -10.66 8.52
C ILE A 50 -7.15 -10.22 8.59
N GLU A 51 -7.64 -9.84 9.78
CA GLU A 51 -8.99 -9.32 9.94
C GLU A 51 -9.18 -7.98 9.22
N PHE A 52 -8.24 -7.05 9.34
CA PHE A 52 -8.29 -5.76 8.64
C PHE A 52 -8.33 -5.95 7.12
N ILE A 53 -7.42 -6.74 6.56
CA ILE A 53 -7.35 -7.01 5.12
C ILE A 53 -8.64 -7.73 4.68
N GLY A 54 -9.12 -8.72 5.44
CA GLY A 54 -10.34 -9.45 5.11
C GLY A 54 -11.58 -8.55 5.08
N ILE A 55 -11.74 -7.64 6.04
CA ILE A 55 -12.84 -6.66 6.05
C ILE A 55 -12.72 -5.70 4.86
N TRP A 56 -11.50 -5.21 4.57
CA TRP A 56 -11.27 -4.35 3.41
C TRP A 56 -11.67 -5.06 2.11
N GLU A 57 -11.32 -6.33 1.95
CA GLU A 57 -11.71 -7.13 0.79
C GLU A 57 -13.22 -7.36 0.73
N GLN A 58 -13.89 -7.69 1.83
CA GLN A 58 -15.35 -7.85 1.84
C GLN A 58 -16.10 -6.60 1.37
N LEU A 59 -15.57 -5.41 1.66
CA LEU A 59 -16.17 -4.14 1.28
C LEU A 59 -15.87 -3.76 -0.17
N ASN A 60 -14.69 -4.08 -0.69
CA ASN A 60 -14.20 -3.59 -1.98
C ASN A 60 -14.13 -4.66 -3.09
N ASN A 61 -14.30 -5.94 -2.75
CA ASN A 61 -14.14 -7.08 -3.65
C ASN A 61 -15.38 -7.99 -3.64
N PRO A 62 -16.30 -7.82 -4.62
CA PRO A 62 -17.48 -8.68 -4.75
C PRO A 62 -17.15 -10.17 -5.00
N GLY A 63 -15.93 -10.47 -5.46
CA GLY A 63 -15.46 -11.84 -5.73
C GLY A 63 -14.71 -12.48 -4.58
N PHE A 64 -14.71 -11.88 -3.39
CA PHE A 64 -13.96 -12.35 -2.23
C PHE A 64 -14.53 -13.65 -1.63
N ASN A 65 -13.67 -14.64 -1.42
CA ASN A 65 -14.03 -15.92 -0.84
C ASN A 65 -14.09 -15.84 0.70
N SER A 66 -15.23 -15.36 1.20
CA SER A 66 -15.47 -15.19 2.64
C SER A 66 -15.38 -16.49 3.47
N PRO A 67 -15.87 -17.67 2.99
CA PRO A 67 -15.71 -18.92 3.73
C PRO A 67 -14.25 -19.33 3.98
N GLU A 68 -13.39 -19.23 2.97
CA GLU A 68 -11.97 -19.57 3.12
C GLU A 68 -11.26 -18.54 4.00
N PHE A 69 -11.65 -17.27 3.92
CA PHE A 69 -11.17 -16.22 4.81
C PHE A 69 -11.42 -16.54 6.30
N GLU A 70 -12.63 -16.98 6.67
CA GLU A 70 -12.93 -17.34 8.06
C GLU A 70 -12.04 -18.50 8.56
N GLY A 71 -11.75 -19.48 7.70
CA GLY A 71 -10.80 -20.55 7.99
C GLY A 71 -9.40 -20.00 8.28
N ILE A 72 -8.88 -19.15 7.40
CA ILE A 72 -7.57 -18.49 7.57
C ILE A 72 -7.54 -17.62 8.85
N LYS A 73 -8.61 -16.87 9.11
CA LYS A 73 -8.75 -16.01 10.30
C LYS A 73 -8.72 -16.83 11.60
N SER A 74 -9.27 -18.04 11.58
CA SER A 74 -9.28 -18.93 12.73
C SER A 74 -7.89 -19.49 13.05
N GLU A 75 -7.07 -19.73 12.03
CA GLU A 75 -5.69 -20.23 12.17
C GLU A 75 -4.67 -19.10 12.42
N ALA A 76 -5.01 -17.87 12.04
CA ALA A 76 -4.15 -16.70 12.22
C ALA A 76 -3.82 -16.45 13.70
N GLY A 77 -2.55 -16.18 13.98
CA GLY A 77 -2.03 -15.99 15.34
C GLY A 77 -1.54 -17.27 16.03
N LEU A 78 -1.73 -18.45 15.45
CA LEU A 78 -1.08 -19.67 15.95
C LEU A 78 0.43 -19.64 15.64
N ASN A 79 1.27 -20.17 16.53
CA ASN A 79 2.72 -20.15 16.35
C ASN A 79 3.21 -20.85 15.07
N HIS A 80 2.48 -21.89 14.65
CA HIS A 80 2.78 -22.65 13.43
C HIS A 80 2.12 -22.05 12.17
N PHE A 81 1.31 -20.99 12.31
CA PHE A 81 0.61 -20.39 11.19
C PHE A 81 1.59 -19.68 10.26
N THR A 82 1.47 -19.99 8.97
CA THR A 82 2.27 -19.40 7.89
C THR A 82 1.39 -19.12 6.69
N LEU A 83 1.37 -17.85 6.29
CA LEU A 83 0.62 -17.38 5.13
C LEU A 83 1.50 -16.47 4.30
N SER A 84 1.70 -16.83 3.04
CA SER A 84 2.32 -15.96 2.05
C SER A 84 1.26 -15.14 1.34
N VAL A 85 1.65 -13.97 0.83
CA VAL A 85 0.75 -13.09 0.06
C VAL A 85 0.14 -13.82 -1.14
N LYS A 86 0.95 -14.64 -1.84
CA LYS A 86 0.45 -15.45 -2.97
C LYS A 86 -0.64 -16.42 -2.53
N LYS A 87 -0.39 -17.15 -1.43
CA LYS A 87 -1.34 -18.11 -0.88
C LYS A 87 -2.62 -17.42 -0.38
N TRP A 88 -2.51 -16.21 0.18
CA TRP A 88 -3.66 -15.38 0.52
C TRP A 88 -4.50 -15.08 -0.72
N ILE A 89 -3.90 -14.49 -1.76
CA ILE A 89 -4.58 -14.14 -3.01
C ILE A 89 -5.25 -15.37 -3.65
N GLU A 90 -4.53 -16.49 -3.76
CA GLU A 90 -5.04 -17.72 -4.37
C GLU A 90 -6.23 -18.31 -3.62
N LYS A 91 -6.22 -18.26 -2.28
CA LYS A 91 -7.27 -18.83 -1.44
C LYS A 91 -8.50 -17.94 -1.34
N THR A 92 -8.29 -16.64 -1.17
CA THR A 92 -9.38 -15.69 -0.90
C THR A 92 -9.85 -14.91 -2.10
N ASN A 93 -9.17 -15.04 -3.25
CA ASN A 93 -9.38 -14.22 -4.45
C ASN A 93 -9.24 -12.72 -4.15
N ALA A 94 -8.32 -12.37 -3.25
CA ALA A 94 -8.07 -11.01 -2.81
C ALA A 94 -7.54 -10.12 -3.95
N VAL A 95 -8.03 -8.89 -4.02
CA VAL A 95 -7.61 -7.89 -5.02
C VAL A 95 -6.78 -6.76 -4.40
N GLY A 96 -6.89 -6.54 -3.10
CA GLY A 96 -6.19 -5.52 -2.34
C GLY A 96 -4.70 -5.79 -2.18
N MET A 97 -4.24 -7.02 -2.44
CA MET A 97 -2.82 -7.36 -2.53
C MET A 97 -2.50 -7.97 -3.88
N LEU A 98 -1.33 -7.65 -4.41
CA LEU A 98 -0.83 -8.15 -5.68
C LEU A 98 0.60 -8.66 -5.50
N ALA A 99 0.83 -9.93 -5.83
CA ALA A 99 2.16 -10.50 -5.90
C ALA A 99 2.62 -10.57 -7.35
N LYS A 100 3.59 -9.74 -7.74
CA LYS A 100 4.12 -9.73 -9.11
C LYS A 100 5.51 -10.36 -9.15
N ALA A 101 5.71 -11.32 -10.05
CA ALA A 101 7.01 -11.89 -10.37
C ALA A 101 7.45 -11.44 -11.77
N GLY A 102 8.65 -10.85 -11.92
CA GLY A 102 9.16 -10.43 -13.23
C GLY A 102 10.39 -9.51 -13.18
N ARG A 103 11.05 -9.35 -14.33
CA ARG A 103 12.33 -8.62 -14.54
C ARG A 103 12.25 -7.11 -14.29
N TYR A 104 11.04 -6.53 -14.29
CA TYR A 104 10.77 -5.12 -14.02
C TYR A 104 9.66 -5.00 -12.96
N GLY A 105 10.03 -5.06 -11.68
CA GLY A 105 9.11 -4.81 -10.56
C GLY A 105 8.59 -6.07 -9.86
N SER A 106 9.45 -7.06 -9.64
CA SER A 106 9.17 -8.16 -8.71
C SER A 106 8.93 -7.62 -7.30
N GLY A 107 7.82 -8.00 -6.68
CA GLY A 107 7.51 -7.57 -5.33
C GLY A 107 6.05 -7.75 -4.98
N THR A 108 5.77 -7.53 -3.71
CA THR A 108 4.41 -7.44 -3.19
C THR A 108 3.97 -5.99 -3.27
N TYR A 109 2.78 -5.79 -3.81
CA TYR A 109 2.09 -4.51 -3.84
C TYR A 109 0.79 -4.66 -3.06
N ALA A 110 0.34 -3.58 -2.43
CA ALA A 110 -0.94 -3.54 -1.77
C ALA A 110 -1.66 -2.23 -2.09
N HIS A 111 -2.99 -2.25 -2.00
CA HIS A 111 -3.80 -1.06 -2.10
C HIS A 111 -3.37 -0.02 -1.07
N LYS A 112 -3.52 1.28 -1.36
CA LYS A 112 -3.07 2.39 -0.50
C LYS A 112 -3.45 2.20 0.98
N ASP A 113 -4.69 1.82 1.28
CA ASP A 113 -5.19 1.67 2.66
C ASP A 113 -4.47 0.53 3.40
N ILE A 114 -4.28 -0.59 2.71
CA ILE A 114 -3.57 -1.77 3.22
C ILE A 114 -2.08 -1.45 3.40
N ALA A 115 -1.49 -0.71 2.46
CA ALA A 115 -0.11 -0.26 2.57
C ALA A 115 0.09 0.74 3.72
N PHE A 116 -0.92 1.56 4.03
CA PHE A 116 -0.88 2.44 5.20
C PHE A 116 -0.93 1.65 6.51
N GLU A 117 -1.79 0.63 6.62
CA GLU A 117 -1.81 -0.26 7.79
C GLU A 117 -0.46 -0.97 7.96
N PHE A 118 0.12 -1.48 6.87
CA PHE A 118 1.45 -2.08 6.90
C PHE A 118 2.54 -1.10 7.34
N GLY A 119 2.55 0.12 6.81
CA GLY A 119 3.47 1.18 7.23
C GLY A 119 3.35 1.49 8.72
N SER A 120 2.12 1.48 9.25
CA SER A 120 1.83 1.69 10.66
C SER A 120 2.39 0.58 11.55
N TRP A 121 2.30 -0.67 11.08
CA TRP A 121 2.88 -1.82 11.76
C TRP A 121 4.42 -1.84 11.69
N LEU A 122 4.99 -1.43 10.55
CA LEU A 122 6.43 -1.49 10.28
C LEU A 122 7.23 -0.52 11.15
N SER A 123 6.76 0.71 11.30
CA SER A 123 7.31 1.68 12.25
C SER A 123 6.38 2.90 12.36
N PRO A 124 6.24 3.51 13.55
CA PRO A 124 5.49 4.76 13.74
C PRO A 124 5.94 5.89 12.81
N GLU A 125 7.18 5.84 12.32
CA GLU A 125 7.73 6.84 11.40
C GLU A 125 7.18 6.71 9.97
N PHE A 126 6.80 5.50 9.54
CA PHE A 126 6.11 5.24 8.28
C PHE A 126 4.59 5.39 8.41
N CYS A 127 4.07 5.28 9.64
CA CYS A 127 2.66 5.46 10.00
C CYS A 127 2.12 6.87 9.70
N THR A 128 2.99 7.88 9.60
CA THR A 128 2.49 9.25 9.58
C THR A 128 1.76 9.54 8.27
N PRO A 129 0.42 9.70 8.26
CA PRO A 129 -0.26 10.34 7.13
C PRO A 129 0.37 11.70 6.83
N ALA A 130 1.01 12.33 7.83
CA ALA A 130 1.80 13.53 7.61
C ALA A 130 2.90 13.39 6.55
N LEU A 131 3.47 12.24 6.18
CA LEU A 131 4.46 12.18 5.09
C LEU A 131 3.81 12.34 3.70
N PHE A 132 2.64 11.75 3.49
CA PHE A 132 1.87 11.91 2.26
C PHE A 132 1.12 13.24 2.24
N TYR A 133 0.55 13.66 3.39
CA TYR A 133 -0.08 14.96 3.55
C TYR A 133 0.95 16.08 3.52
N THR A 134 2.15 15.98 4.10
CA THR A 134 3.17 17.04 3.99
C THR A 134 3.69 17.14 2.57
N GLN A 135 4.00 16.05 1.86
CA GLN A 135 4.39 16.18 0.46
C GLN A 135 3.26 16.72 -0.43
N ALA A 136 2.00 16.30 -0.20
CA ALA A 136 0.85 16.83 -0.93
C ALA A 136 0.53 18.29 -0.53
N PHE A 137 0.71 18.64 0.73
CA PHE A 137 0.48 19.97 1.31
C PHE A 137 1.59 20.94 0.94
N GLU A 138 2.86 20.54 1.01
CA GLU A 138 4.02 21.26 0.48
C GLU A 138 3.87 21.48 -1.02
N LYS A 139 3.45 20.47 -1.78
CA LYS A 139 3.20 20.65 -3.21
C LYS A 139 1.99 21.56 -3.49
N ASN A 140 0.96 21.52 -2.65
CA ASN A 140 -0.16 22.46 -2.73
C ASN A 140 0.24 23.88 -2.30
N LEU A 141 1.11 24.02 -1.29
CA LEU A 141 1.69 25.28 -0.82
C LEU A 141 2.62 25.86 -1.88
N ASP A 142 3.52 25.08 -2.45
CA ASP A 142 4.42 25.49 -3.52
C ASP A 142 3.62 25.94 -4.75
N ASN A 143 2.60 25.18 -5.15
CA ASN A 143 1.72 25.62 -6.23
C ASN A 143 0.98 26.90 -5.87
N ALA A 144 0.44 27.04 -4.65
CA ALA A 144 -0.21 28.26 -4.19
C ALA A 144 0.75 29.46 -4.13
N MET A 145 1.99 29.26 -3.69
CA MET A 145 3.04 30.27 -3.62
C MET A 145 3.49 30.69 -5.02
N ARG A 146 3.60 29.76 -5.97
CA ARG A 146 3.91 30.07 -7.37
C ARG A 146 2.80 30.85 -8.06
N VAL A 147 1.54 30.57 -7.73
CA VAL A 147 0.39 31.37 -8.17
C VAL A 147 0.45 32.78 -7.56
N MET A 148 0.70 32.90 -6.25
CA MET A 148 0.86 34.21 -5.61
C MET A 148 2.07 35.01 -6.13
N ARG A 149 3.12 34.34 -6.63
CA ARG A 149 4.28 34.95 -7.28
C ARG A 149 4.05 35.27 -8.77
N GLY A 150 2.90 34.91 -9.34
CA GLY A 150 2.58 35.13 -10.75
C GLY A 150 3.33 34.21 -11.73
N GLU A 151 3.93 33.14 -11.23
CA GLU A 151 4.69 32.16 -12.05
C GLU A 151 3.78 31.11 -12.70
N ILE A 152 2.54 30.98 -12.21
CA ILE A 152 1.51 30.07 -12.72
C ILE A 152 0.22 30.87 -12.83
N ASP A 153 -0.31 30.98 -14.04
CA ASP A 153 -1.64 31.53 -14.28
C ASP A 153 -2.69 30.41 -14.21
N LEU A 154 -3.62 30.51 -13.26
CA LEU A 154 -4.69 29.54 -13.08
C LEU A 154 -5.87 29.78 -14.06
N SER A 155 -5.89 30.91 -14.77
CA SER A 155 -6.93 31.24 -15.76
C SER A 155 -6.96 30.22 -16.91
N GLU A 156 -5.78 29.76 -17.37
CA GLU A 156 -5.66 28.73 -18.40
C GLU A 156 -6.18 27.35 -17.96
N LYS A 157 -6.11 27.03 -16.66
CA LYS A 157 -6.49 25.70 -16.14
C LYS A 157 -7.98 25.59 -15.82
N TYR A 158 -8.64 26.71 -15.49
CA TYR A 158 -10.04 26.74 -15.08
C TYR A 158 -10.96 27.56 -16.00
N GLY A 159 -10.44 28.17 -17.08
CA GLY A 159 -11.24 28.81 -18.11
C GLY A 159 -12.18 29.89 -17.59
N MET A 160 -11.68 30.77 -16.70
CA MET A 160 -12.35 32.01 -16.31
C MET A 160 -11.71 33.20 -16.99
#